data_AF-A0A529LY32-F1
#
_entry.id   AF-A0A529LY32-F1
#
_cell.length_a   1.000
_cell.length_b   1.000
_cell.length_c   1.000
_cell.angle_alpha   90.00
_cell.angle_beta   90.00
_cell.angle_gamma   90.00
#
_symmetry.space_group_name_H-M   'P 1'
#
loop_
_entity.id
_entity.type
_entity.pdbx_description
1 polymer ?
#
loop_
_entity_poly.entity_id
_entity_poly.type
_entity_poly.pdbx_seq_one_letter_code
_entity_poly.pdbx_strand_id
1 'polypeptide(L)'
;MRVVVHKARCQGHARCWARAPRVFKLDDAGYILPGDIDVADGEQLLASKGVRACPEQALEVDEPPANSVVERDTRKVQTGIGKDKTIIQFATDPVDHAKITELRDREAIRNCLYRYCRGIDRADEAALRSAY
;
A
#
# COMPACT_ATOMS: atom_id res chain seq x y z
N MET A 1 13.11 1.36 -15.76
CA MET A 1 11.70 1.01 -15.48
C MET A 1 10.84 2.01 -16.24
N ARG A 2 9.86 1.53 -17.00
CA ARG A 2 8.90 2.40 -17.70
C ARG A 2 7.52 2.23 -17.07
N VAL A 3 6.78 3.32 -16.94
CA VAL A 3 5.38 3.30 -16.48
C VAL A 3 4.48 3.63 -17.65
N VAL A 4 3.62 2.70 -18.02
CA VAL A 4 2.60 2.87 -19.07
C VAL A 4 1.40 3.58 -18.48
N VAL A 5 0.90 4.61 -19.17
CA VAL A 5 -0.20 5.46 -18.70
C VAL A 5 -1.47 5.23 -19.53
N HIS A 6 -2.48 4.63 -18.90
CA HIS A 6 -3.81 4.47 -19.48
C HIS A 6 -4.72 5.65 -19.12
N LYS A 7 -4.55 6.78 -19.82
CA LYS A 7 -5.28 8.03 -19.51
C LYS A 7 -6.81 7.84 -19.44
N ALA A 8 -7.38 6.98 -20.28
CA ALA A 8 -8.82 6.70 -20.29
C ALA A 8 -9.36 6.11 -18.97
N ARG A 9 -8.50 5.51 -18.14
CA ARG A 9 -8.86 4.94 -16.84
C ARG A 9 -8.66 5.95 -15.69
N CYS A 10 -7.97 7.06 -15.92
CA CYS A 10 -7.65 7.99 -14.86
C CYS A 10 -8.90 8.78 -14.44
N GLN A 11 -9.29 8.68 -13.17
CA GLN A 11 -10.41 9.41 -12.57
C GLN A 11 -9.96 10.55 -11.62
N GLY A 12 -8.73 11.06 -11.76
CA GLY A 12 -8.30 12.25 -11.02
C GLY A 12 -8.00 12.08 -9.50
N HIS A 13 -7.83 10.86 -9.00
CA HIS A 13 -7.59 10.59 -7.57
C HIS A 13 -6.28 11.16 -6.99
N ALA A 14 -5.33 11.60 -7.84
CA ALA A 14 -4.02 12.16 -7.46
C ALA A 14 -3.12 11.30 -6.52
N ARG A 15 -3.47 10.04 -6.25
CA ARG A 15 -2.71 9.16 -5.34
C ARG A 15 -1.30 8.82 -5.84
N CYS A 16 -1.11 8.75 -7.15
CA CYS A 16 0.20 8.54 -7.77
C CYS A 16 1.14 9.72 -7.45
N TRP A 17 0.68 10.95 -7.69
CA TRP A 17 1.40 12.18 -7.38
C TRP A 17 1.69 12.32 -5.88
N ALA A 18 0.70 12.07 -5.01
CA ALA A 18 0.91 12.10 -3.57
C ALA A 18 2.00 11.13 -3.09
N ARG A 19 2.18 10.00 -3.79
CA ARG A 19 3.20 9.01 -3.45
C ARG A 19 4.57 9.32 -4.04
N ALA A 20 4.62 9.88 -5.24
CA ALA A 20 5.85 10.19 -5.97
C ALA A 20 5.67 11.46 -6.85
N PRO A 21 5.70 12.66 -6.24
CA PRO A 21 5.41 13.93 -6.92
C PRO A 21 6.50 14.35 -7.92
N ARG A 22 7.69 13.76 -7.80
CA ARG A 22 8.80 13.94 -8.74
C ARG A 22 8.59 13.14 -10.03
N VAL A 23 8.01 11.95 -9.93
CA VAL A 23 7.79 11.02 -11.05
C VAL A 23 6.49 11.34 -11.79
N PHE A 24 5.38 11.47 -11.06
CA PHE A 24 4.07 11.69 -11.67
C PHE A 24 3.76 13.17 -11.74
N LYS A 25 3.34 13.64 -12.91
CA LYS A 25 2.86 15.00 -13.12
C LYS A 25 1.37 14.97 -13.46
N LEU A 26 0.63 15.89 -12.86
CA LEU A 26 -0.81 16.03 -13.06
C LEU A 26 -1.08 17.36 -13.76
N ASP A 27 -2.20 17.42 -14.48
CA ASP A 27 -2.77 18.69 -14.92
C ASP A 27 -3.54 19.39 -13.79
N ASP A 28 -4.06 20.57 -14.09
CA ASP A 28 -4.78 21.42 -13.13
C ASP A 28 -6.10 20.80 -12.64
N ALA A 29 -6.63 19.81 -13.36
CA ALA A 29 -7.82 19.06 -12.97
C ALA A 29 -7.48 17.78 -12.18
N GLY A 30 -6.19 17.52 -11.92
CA GLY A 30 -5.73 16.38 -11.14
C GLY A 30 -5.57 15.07 -11.92
N TYR A 31 -5.69 15.11 -13.26
CA TYR A 31 -5.47 13.95 -14.13
C TYR A 31 -4.00 13.79 -14.47
N ILE A 32 -3.59 12.55 -14.69
CA ILE A 32 -2.23 12.28 -15.14
C ILE A 32 -2.03 12.74 -16.59
N LEU A 33 -0.86 13.35 -16.83
CA LEU A 33 -0.48 13.74 -18.18
C LEU A 33 -0.37 12.51 -19.10
N PRO A 34 -0.73 12.62 -20.39
CA PRO A 34 -0.61 11.52 -21.34
C PRO A 34 0.86 11.24 -21.68
N GLY A 35 1.16 9.98 -21.99
CA GLY A 35 2.48 9.51 -22.36
C GLY A 35 3.10 8.61 -21.31
N ASP A 36 3.85 7.62 -21.75
CA ASP A 36 4.59 6.71 -20.86
C ASP A 36 5.71 7.48 -20.16
N ILE A 37 6.02 7.07 -18.92
CA ILE A 37 6.98 7.75 -18.06
C ILE A 37 8.21 6.85 -17.91
N ASP A 38 9.36 7.33 -18.41
CA ASP A 38 10.65 6.73 -18.10
C ASP A 38 11.12 7.20 -16.71
N VAL A 39 11.25 6.25 -15.79
CA VAL A 39 11.58 6.54 -14.40
C VAL A 39 13.09 6.61 -14.22
N ALA A 40 13.56 7.72 -13.66
CA ALA A 40 14.96 7.93 -13.33
C ALA A 40 15.48 6.95 -12.28
N ASP A 41 16.79 6.71 -12.32
CA ASP A 41 17.46 5.85 -11.35
C ASP A 41 17.37 6.40 -9.93
N GLY A 42 17.00 5.53 -8.99
CA GLY A 42 16.72 5.87 -7.59
C GLY A 42 15.25 6.17 -7.30
N GLU A 43 14.42 6.45 -8.31
CA GLU A 43 12.97 6.73 -8.13
C GLU A 43 12.07 5.53 -8.40
N GLN A 44 12.62 4.38 -8.85
CA GLN A 44 11.85 3.20 -9.24
C GLN A 44 10.94 2.67 -8.13
N LEU A 45 11.42 2.65 -6.88
CA LEU A 45 10.62 2.18 -5.75
C LEU A 45 9.43 3.10 -5.48
N LEU A 46 9.61 4.42 -5.59
CA LEU A 46 8.54 5.40 -5.40
C LEU A 46 7.54 5.35 -6.55
N ALA A 47 8.04 5.21 -7.79
CA ALA A 47 7.21 5.00 -8.97
C ALA A 47 6.35 3.74 -8.82
N SER A 48 6.93 2.58 -8.49
CA SER A 48 6.20 1.33 -8.26
C SER A 48 5.13 1.47 -7.16
N LYS A 49 5.45 2.17 -6.06
CA LYS A 49 4.47 2.46 -5.00
C LYS A 49 3.35 3.38 -5.49
N GLY A 50 3.64 4.37 -6.33
CA GLY A 50 2.64 5.26 -6.91
C GLY A 50 1.72 4.56 -7.91
N VAL A 51 2.28 3.66 -8.74
CA VAL A 51 1.50 2.79 -9.62
C VAL A 51 0.49 1.96 -8.82
N ARG A 52 0.95 1.27 -7.76
CA ARG A 52 0.09 0.43 -6.89
C ARG A 52 -0.95 1.23 -6.09
N ALA A 53 -0.74 2.53 -5.92
CA ALA A 53 -1.67 3.40 -5.22
C ALA A 53 -2.87 3.82 -6.09
N CYS A 54 -2.79 3.65 -7.42
CA CYS A 54 -3.89 3.99 -8.32
C CYS A 54 -5.07 3.02 -8.11
N PRO A 55 -6.26 3.52 -7.72
CA PRO A 55 -7.45 2.69 -7.54
C PRO A 55 -7.93 2.11 -8.88
N GLU A 56 -7.98 2.96 -9.91
CA GLU A 56 -8.40 2.66 -11.28
C GLU A 56 -7.43 1.78 -12.09
N GLN A 57 -6.24 1.52 -11.56
CA GLN A 57 -5.10 0.91 -12.26
C GLN A 57 -4.82 1.59 -13.61
N ALA A 58 -4.88 2.92 -13.64
CA ALA A 58 -4.54 3.72 -14.82
C ALA A 58 -3.03 3.73 -15.14
N LEU A 59 -2.21 3.07 -14.31
CA LEU A 59 -0.76 3.00 -14.44
C LEU A 59 -0.31 1.54 -14.37
N GLU A 60 0.63 1.17 -15.23
CA GLU A 60 1.23 -0.16 -15.27
C GLU A 60 2.75 -0.04 -15.36
N VAL A 61 3.48 -0.96 -14.74
CA VAL A 61 4.95 -1.01 -14.87
C VAL A 61 5.27 -1.93 -16.04
N ASP A 62 5.94 -1.40 -17.05
CA ASP A 62 6.54 -2.18 -18.13
C ASP A 62 8.02 -2.37 -17.81
N GLU A 63 8.38 -3.59 -17.43
CA GLU A 63 9.75 -4.04 -17.18
C GLU A 63 10.12 -5.11 -18.21
N PRO A 64 11.21 -4.97 -19.00
CA PRO A 64 11.95 -6.15 -19.41
C PRO A 64 12.53 -6.82 -18.15
N PRO A 65 12.57 -8.16 -18.07
CA PRO A 65 12.69 -8.88 -16.81
C PRO A 65 14.10 -8.73 -16.23
N ALA A 66 14.26 -7.77 -15.33
CA ALA A 66 15.37 -7.75 -14.40
C ALA A 66 14.82 -8.15 -13.04
N ASN A 67 15.00 -9.45 -12.73
CA ASN A 67 14.92 -10.00 -11.39
C ASN A 67 15.69 -9.10 -10.41
N SER A 68 14.99 -8.18 -9.77
CA SER A 68 15.37 -7.67 -8.47
C SER A 68 14.20 -7.97 -7.56
N VAL A 69 14.19 -9.22 -7.10
CA VAL A 69 13.57 -9.56 -5.82
C VAL A 69 14.25 -8.64 -4.81
N VAL A 70 13.67 -7.47 -4.57
CA VAL A 70 14.01 -6.68 -3.39
C VAL A 70 13.52 -7.53 -2.25
N GLU A 71 14.47 -8.25 -1.68
CA GLU A 71 14.35 -8.99 -0.44
C GLU A 71 13.49 -8.15 0.49
N ARG A 72 12.36 -8.73 0.91
CA ARG A 72 11.51 -8.10 1.91
C ARG A 72 12.46 -7.67 3.02
N ASP A 73 12.57 -6.36 3.26
CA ASP A 73 13.07 -5.85 4.52
C ASP A 73 12.03 -6.30 5.56
N THR A 74 12.11 -7.59 5.89
CA THR A 74 11.85 -8.08 7.22
C THR A 74 12.83 -7.31 8.05
N ARG A 75 12.47 -6.07 8.42
CA ARG A 75 12.97 -5.50 9.64
C ARG A 75 12.71 -6.60 10.63
N LYS A 76 13.77 -7.30 11.02
CA LYS A 76 13.75 -8.17 12.17
C LYS A 76 13.11 -7.29 13.22
N VAL A 77 11.88 -7.62 13.60
CA VAL A 77 11.41 -7.24 14.93
C VAL A 77 12.54 -7.77 15.79
N GLN A 78 13.36 -6.88 16.32
CA GLN A 78 14.45 -7.26 17.19
C GLN A 78 13.78 -7.80 18.44
N THR A 79 13.44 -9.10 18.43
CA THR A 79 13.37 -9.87 19.67
C THR A 79 14.82 -10.04 20.08
N GLY A 80 15.36 -9.01 20.73
CA GLY A 80 16.61 -9.13 21.44
C GLY A 80 16.40 -10.14 22.55
N ILE A 81 16.61 -11.43 22.26
CA ILE A 81 16.97 -12.38 23.30
C ILE A 81 18.47 -12.13 23.54
N GLY A 82 18.75 -11.06 24.28
CA GLY A 82 20.07 -10.84 24.86
C GLY A 82 20.42 -12.03 25.72
N LYS A 83 21.67 -12.51 25.61
CA LYS A 83 22.21 -13.65 26.37
C LYS A 83 22.49 -13.34 27.84
N ASP A 84 21.86 -12.32 28.38
CA ASP A 84 21.76 -12.13 29.82
C ASP A 84 20.43 -12.76 30.24
N LYS A 85 20.52 -13.92 30.90
CA LYS A 85 19.38 -14.58 31.54
C LYS A 85 18.90 -13.76 32.75
N THR A 86 18.62 -12.48 32.56
CA THR A 86 17.62 -11.83 33.40
C THR A 86 16.31 -12.43 32.93
N ILE A 87 15.71 -13.28 33.76
CA ILE A 87 14.32 -13.68 33.58
C ILE A 87 13.55 -12.38 33.40
N ILE A 88 13.14 -12.08 32.17
CA ILE A 88 12.22 -10.99 31.91
C ILE A 88 10.97 -11.47 32.64
N GLN A 89 10.71 -10.94 33.83
CA GLN A 89 9.37 -10.96 34.39
C GLN A 89 8.54 -10.15 33.41
N PHE A 90 8.07 -10.82 32.34
CA PHE A 90 6.90 -10.36 31.64
C PHE A 90 5.87 -10.23 32.74
N ALA A 91 5.54 -8.98 33.11
CA ALA A 91 4.38 -8.74 33.92
C ALA A 91 3.25 -9.47 33.20
N THR A 92 2.80 -10.59 33.76
CA THR A 92 1.57 -11.23 33.33
C THR A 92 0.47 -10.35 33.89
N ASP A 93 0.36 -9.13 33.36
CA ASP A 93 -0.78 -8.30 33.62
C ASP A 93 -1.98 -9.16 33.26
N PRO A 94 -2.96 -9.29 34.17
CA PRO A 94 -4.12 -10.11 33.91
C PRO A 94 -4.74 -9.65 32.60
N VAL A 95 -4.91 -10.60 31.68
CA VAL A 95 -5.41 -10.31 30.34
C VAL A 95 -6.81 -9.72 30.47
N ASP A 96 -6.94 -8.42 30.19
CA ASP A 96 -8.22 -7.77 30.12
C ASP A 96 -8.95 -8.21 28.84
N HIS A 97 -9.78 -9.24 29.00
CA HIS A 97 -10.58 -9.82 27.93
C HIS A 97 -11.57 -8.81 27.32
N ALA A 98 -12.03 -7.82 28.09
CA ALA A 98 -12.89 -6.76 27.57
C ALA A 98 -12.09 -5.86 26.64
N LYS A 99 -10.87 -5.47 27.04
CA LYS A 99 -10.00 -4.67 26.19
C LYS A 99 -9.58 -5.40 24.91
N ILE A 100 -9.31 -6.70 24.99
CA ILE A 100 -9.03 -7.52 23.81
C ILE A 100 -10.23 -7.52 22.86
N THR A 101 -11.44 -7.72 23.39
CA THR A 101 -12.66 -7.71 22.57
C THR A 101 -12.84 -6.36 21.87
N GLU A 102 -12.71 -5.25 22.59
CA GLU A 102 -12.80 -3.90 22.03
C GLU A 102 -11.80 -3.69 20.88
N LEU A 103 -10.54 -4.15 21.05
CA LEU A 103 -9.52 -4.03 20.00
C LEU A 103 -9.87 -4.89 18.77
N ARG A 104 -10.42 -6.08 18.97
CA ARG A 104 -10.88 -6.95 17.87
C ARG A 104 -12.05 -6.32 17.12
N ASP A 105 -13.00 -5.73 17.83
CA ASP A 105 -14.15 -5.05 17.22
C ASP A 105 -13.69 -3.83 16.41
N ARG A 106 -12.77 -3.05 16.96
CA ARG A 106 -12.18 -1.91 16.25
C ARG A 106 -11.43 -2.34 14.98
N GLU A 107 -10.74 -3.48 15.03
CA GLU A 107 -10.07 -4.06 13.86
C GLU A 107 -11.07 -4.57 12.82
N ALA A 108 -12.16 -5.20 13.26
CA ALA A 108 -13.24 -5.67 12.39
C ALA A 108 -13.88 -4.50 11.63
N ILE A 109 -14.20 -3.40 12.33
CA ILE A 109 -14.75 -2.18 11.73
C ILE A 109 -13.78 -1.60 10.70
N ARG A 110 -12.49 -1.46 11.06
CA ARG A 110 -11.47 -0.96 10.12
C ARG A 110 -11.37 -1.83 8.86
N ASN A 111 -11.33 -3.15 9.03
CA ASN A 111 -11.24 -4.08 7.91
C ASN A 111 -12.47 -4.02 7.00
N CYS A 112 -13.67 -3.90 7.58
CA CYS A 112 -14.91 -3.70 6.83
C CYS A 112 -14.83 -2.43 5.96
N LEU A 113 -14.52 -1.27 6.57
CA LEU A 113 -14.39 0.00 5.85
C LEU A 113 -13.33 -0.06 4.74
N TYR A 114 -12.17 -0.66 5.02
CA TYR A 114 -11.10 -0.79 4.05
C TYR A 114 -11.52 -1.65 2.83
N ARG A 115 -12.18 -2.79 3.05
CA ARG A 115 -12.67 -3.65 1.96
C ARG A 115 -13.76 -2.97 1.16
N TYR A 116 -14.70 -2.31 1.82
CA TYR A 116 -15.77 -1.57 1.17
C TYR A 116 -15.21 -0.48 0.25
N CYS A 117 -14.41 0.45 0.80
CA CYS A 117 -13.85 1.54 0.03
C CYS A 117 -12.95 1.04 -1.11
N ARG A 118 -12.12 0.03 -0.84
CA ARG A 118 -11.22 -0.52 -1.87
C ARG A 118 -11.97 -1.33 -2.94
N GLY A 119 -13.09 -1.97 -2.60
CA GLY A 119 -13.97 -2.63 -3.56
C GLY A 119 -14.62 -1.63 -4.51
N ILE A 120 -15.15 -0.53 -3.98
CA ILE A 120 -15.69 0.59 -4.78
C ILE A 120 -14.61 1.17 -5.71
N ASP A 121 -13.46 1.56 -5.16
CA ASP A 121 -12.32 2.13 -5.89
C ASP A 121 -11.81 1.26 -7.05
N ARG A 122 -11.99 -0.07 -6.97
CA ARG A 122 -11.48 -1.02 -7.96
C ARG A 122 -12.57 -1.67 -8.81
N ALA A 123 -13.83 -1.27 -8.63
CA ALA A 123 -14.99 -1.96 -9.18
C ALA A 123 -14.96 -3.50 -8.92
N ASP A 124 -14.47 -3.90 -7.75
CA ASP A 124 -14.35 -5.30 -7.34
C ASP A 124 -15.55 -5.70 -6.48
N GLU A 125 -16.52 -6.35 -7.11
CA GLU A 125 -17.76 -6.81 -6.47
C GLU A 125 -17.48 -7.85 -5.36
N ALA A 126 -16.50 -8.72 -5.54
CA ALA A 126 -16.18 -9.75 -4.55
C ALA A 126 -15.61 -9.12 -3.27
N ALA A 127 -14.72 -8.13 -3.41
CA ALA A 127 -14.21 -7.36 -2.28
C ALA A 127 -15.33 -6.59 -1.57
N LEU A 128 -16.26 -5.97 -2.32
CA LEU A 128 -17.39 -5.24 -1.76
C LEU A 128 -18.33 -6.16 -0.97
N ARG A 129 -18.68 -7.32 -1.54
CA ARG A 129 -19.54 -8.31 -0.87
C ARG A 129 -18.89 -8.92 0.37
N SER A 130 -17.56 -9.02 0.41
CA SER A 130 -16.82 -9.53 1.58
C SER A 130 -16.74 -8.56 2.78
N ALA A 131 -17.31 -7.36 2.64
CA ALA A 131 -17.42 -6.38 3.73
C ALA A 131 -18.66 -6.60 4.61
N TYR A 132 -19.62 -7.41 4.15
CA TYR A 132 -20.86 -7.79 4.83
C TYR A 132 -20.84 -9.27 5.22
#